data_AF-A0A223NY46-F1
#
_entry.id   AF-A0A223NY46-F1
#
_cell.length_a   1.000
_cell.length_b   1.000
_cell.length_c   1.000
_cell.angle_alpha   90.00
_cell.angle_beta   90.00
_cell.angle_gamma   90.00
#
_symmetry.space_group_name_H-M   'P 1'
#
loop_
_entity.id
_entity.type
_entity.pdbx_description
1 polymer ?
#
loop_
_entity_poly.entity_id
_entity_poly.type
_entity_poly.pdbx_seq_one_letter_code
_entity_poly.pdbx_strand_id
1 'polypeptide(L)' 'MVSPVKNIFKCFGCGKEGGPIEFVMAMENMSYDEAVKSLALEFGV' A
#
# COMPACT_ATOMS: atom_id res chain seq x y z
N MET A 1 -3.12 8.43 -8.28
CA MET A 1 -3.94 9.28 -7.39
C MET A 1 -4.16 8.53 -6.10
N VAL A 2 -3.92 9.20 -4.97
CA VAL A 2 -4.23 8.66 -3.64
C VAL A 2 -5.41 9.46 -3.11
N SER A 3 -6.38 8.77 -2.52
CA SER A 3 -7.52 9.40 -1.85
C SER A 3 -7.40 9.13 -0.35
N PRO A 4 -6.96 10.11 0.45
CA PRO A 4 -6.82 9.94 1.90
C PRO A 4 -8.16 9.66 2.58
N VAL A 5 -9.24 10.32 2.11
CA VAL A 5 -10.59 10.15 2.64
C VAL A 5 -11.11 8.72 2.47
N LYS A 6 -10.79 8.10 1.32
CA LYS A 6 -11.19 6.72 1.02
C LYS A 6 -10.13 5.70 1.41
N ASN A 7 -8.95 6.14 1.84
CA ASN A 7 -7.77 5.34 2.16
C ASN A 7 -7.40 4.32 1.05
N ILE A 8 -7.45 4.76 -0.21
CA ILE A 8 -7.15 3.95 -1.40
C ILE A 8 -6.20 4.67 -2.35
N PHE A 9 -5.52 3.90 -3.19
CA PHE A 9 -4.77 4.41 -4.34
C PHE A 9 -5.33 3.86 -5.66
N LYS A 10 -5.18 4.66 -6.72
CA LYS A 10 -5.48 4.27 -8.09
C LYS A 10 -4.45 4.84 -9.07
N CYS A 11 -3.84 3.95 -9.85
CA CYS A 11 -2.92 4.23 -10.94
C CYS A 11 -3.70 4.39 -12.24
N PHE A 12 -3.83 5.60 -12.77
CA PHE A 12 -4.55 5.85 -14.02
C PHE A 12 -3.77 5.44 -15.28
N GLY A 13 -2.45 5.27 -15.18
CA GLY A 13 -1.63 4.79 -16.30
C GLY A 13 -1.66 3.27 -16.46
N CYS A 14 -1.71 2.54 -15.34
CA CYS A 14 -1.58 1.08 -15.31
C CYS A 14 -2.85 0.35 -14.86
N GLY A 15 -3.88 1.08 -14.41
CA GLY A 15 -5.14 0.51 -13.92
C GLY A 15 -5.08 -0.09 -12.51
N LYS A 16 -3.90 -0.24 -11.91
CA LYS A 16 -3.76 -0.78 -10.54
C LYS A 16 -4.51 0.08 -9.54
N GLU A 17 -5.25 -0.56 -8.66
CA GLU A 17 -5.96 0.06 -7.54
C GLU A 17 -5.87 -0.85 -6.31
N GLY A 18 -5.97 -0.27 -5.13
CA GLY A 18 -5.84 -1.01 -3.89
C GLY A 18 -5.79 -0.11 -2.66
N GLY A 19 -5.52 -0.72 -1.51
CA GLY A 19 -5.34 -0.02 -0.25
C GLY A 19 -3.88 0.36 0.03
N PRO A 20 -3.59 0.80 1.27
CA PRO A 20 -2.24 1.20 1.69
C PRO A 20 -1.24 0.04 1.65
N ILE A 21 -1.69 -1.17 1.99
CA ILE A 21 -0.82 -2.36 1.99
C ILE A 21 -0.42 -2.72 0.57
N GLU A 22 -1.38 -2.77 -0.37
CA GLU A 22 -1.09 -3.05 -1.77
C GLU A 22 -0.22 -1.95 -2.40
N PHE A 23 -0.34 -0.71 -1.93
CA PHE A 23 0.53 0.38 -2.35
C PHE A 23 1.98 0.15 -1.92
N VAL A 24 2.21 -0.20 -0.65
CA VAL A 24 3.55 -0.51 -0.11
C VAL A 24 4.13 -1.75 -0.80
N MET A 25 3.33 -2.81 -0.96
CA MET A 25 3.73 -3.99 -1.72
C MET A 25 4.17 -3.64 -3.15
N ALA A 26 3.45 -2.75 -3.83
CA ALA A 26 3.76 -2.35 -5.20
C ALA A 26 4.97 -1.41 -5.30
N MET A 27 5.19 -0.55 -4.29
CA MET A 27 6.34 0.37 -4.22
C MET A 27 7.64 -0.37 -3.91
N GLU A 28 7.62 -1.23 -2.89
CA GLU A 28 8.82 -1.88 -2.36
C GLU A 28 8.98 -3.33 -2.86
N ASN A 29 8.07 -3.81 -3.70
CA ASN A 29 8.07 -5.16 -4.28
C ASN A 29 8.12 -6.29 -3.23
N MET A 30 7.45 -6.08 -2.10
CA MET A 30 7.42 -7.01 -0.96
C MET A 30 6.17 -7.89 -0.99
N SER A 31 6.26 -9.05 -0.32
CA SER A 31 5.09 -9.89 -0.06
C SER A 31 4.12 -9.22 0.93
N TYR A 32 2.87 -9.71 0.99
CA TYR A 32 1.84 -9.15 1.87
C TYR A 32 2.28 -9.20 3.35
N ASP A 33 2.87 -10.31 3.76
CA ASP A 33 3.45 -10.56 5.07
C ASP A 33 4.62 -9.61 5.41
N GLU A 34 5.48 -9.31 4.45
CA GLU A 34 6.57 -8.33 4.64
C GLU A 34 6.03 -6.91 4.73
N ALA A 35 5.08 -6.53 3.87
CA ALA A 35 4.47 -5.21 3.91
C ALA A 35 3.71 -4.95 5.21
N VAL A 36 2.98 -5.95 5.73
CA VAL A 36 2.28 -5.85 7.02
C VAL A 36 3.29 -5.73 8.17
N LYS A 37 4.37 -6.51 8.17
CA LYS A 37 5.42 -6.39 9.19
C LYS A 37 6.13 -5.04 9.13
N SER A 38 6.41 -4.52 7.95
CA SER A 38 7.04 -3.22 7.75
C SER A 38 6.17 -2.10 8.34
N LEU A 39 4.86 -2.11 8.00
CA LEU A 39 3.89 -1.18 8.58
C LEU A 39 3.76 -1.35 10.10
N ALA A 40 3.72 -2.58 10.61
CA ALA A 40 3.67 -2.84 12.05
C ALA A 40 4.89 -2.25 12.78
N LEU A 41 6.09 -2.41 12.21
CA LEU A 41 7.32 -1.81 12.75
C LEU A 41 7.30 -0.27 12.73
N GLU A 42 6.77 0.31 11.66
CA GLU A 42 6.70 1.78 11.48
C GLU A 42 5.69 2.44 12.42
N PHE A 43 4.55 1.78 12.66
CA PHE A 43 3.48 2.26 13.54
C PHE A 43 3.57 1.75 14.99
N GLY A 44 4.53 0.86 15.29
CA GLY A 44 4.79 0.35 16.63
C GLY A 44 3.72 -0.61 17.16
N VAL A 45 3.14 -1.44 16.26
CA VAL A 45 2.10 -2.44 16.57
C VAL A 45 2.69 -3.83 16.68
#